data_AF-A0A2V6ZTU4-F1
#
_entry.id   AF-A0A2V6ZTU4-F1
#
_cell.length_a   1.000
_cell.length_b   1.000
_cell.length_c   1.000
_cell.angle_alpha   90.00
_cell.angle_beta   90.00
_cell.angle_gamma   90.00
#
_symmetry.space_group_name_H-M   'P 1'
#
loop_
_entity.id
_entity.type
_entity.pdbx_description
1 polymer ?
#
loop_
_entity_poly.entity_id
_entity_poly.type
_entity_poly.pdbx_seq_one_letter_code
_entity_poly.pdbx_strand_id
1 'polypeptide(L)'
;MEPDTAKIWTRPEVRATVGKLIVESLGVDEADVTADATLIRDLGAESIDFLDLSYKCQQTFAVDLPMRAIQERRIEWRDLSVLARVLGERYRITVPAEELRMVAPATVGAVLEHLAAKHGVPRSAGDAHEVIGALVVRMLADLVRTPLDLADLTVDRFAGYLEKNLHSPDAVEVIMNRLTVRAVTEYIVGQLAAAGRLAPGT
;
A
#
# COMPACT_ATOMS: atom_id res chain seq x y z
N MET A 1 1.98 28.59 -3.72
CA MET A 1 3.32 28.99 -4.20
C MET A 1 3.68 28.00 -5.29
N GLU A 2 4.03 28.43 -6.49
CA GLU A 2 4.44 27.46 -7.51
C GLU A 2 5.72 26.73 -7.06
N PRO A 3 5.81 25.40 -7.21
CA PRO A 3 6.99 24.66 -6.79
C PRO A 3 8.21 25.10 -7.60
N ASP A 4 9.33 25.33 -6.92
CA ASP A 4 10.61 25.59 -7.58
C ASP A 4 11.13 24.30 -8.21
N THR A 5 10.79 24.13 -9.49
CA THR A 5 11.19 22.98 -10.30
C THR A 5 12.65 23.05 -10.76
N ALA A 6 13.31 24.21 -10.61
CA ALA A 6 14.71 24.39 -10.97
C ALA A 6 15.67 24.04 -9.80
N LYS A 7 15.18 24.06 -8.56
CA LYS A 7 15.99 23.68 -7.40
C LYS A 7 16.50 22.24 -7.50
N ILE A 8 17.81 22.09 -7.31
CA ILE A 8 18.49 20.81 -7.05
C ILE A 8 18.56 20.60 -5.54
N TRP A 9 18.09 19.46 -5.07
CA TRP A 9 18.02 19.13 -3.64
C TRP A 9 19.14 18.19 -3.22
N THR A 10 19.63 18.36 -1.99
CA THR A 10 20.47 17.35 -1.32
C THR A 10 19.62 16.43 -0.45
N ARG A 11 20.06 15.18 -0.20
CA ARG A 11 19.34 14.25 0.70
C ARG A 11 19.08 14.83 2.10
N PRO A 12 20.05 15.50 2.76
CA PRO A 12 19.80 16.14 4.06
C PRO A 12 18.74 17.24 4.00
N GLU A 13 18.72 18.06 2.94
CA GLU A 13 17.67 19.07 2.76
C GLU A 13 16.30 18.43 2.58
N VAL A 14 16.18 17.38 1.74
CA VAL A 14 14.90 16.67 1.57
C VAL A 14 14.42 16.14 2.92
N ARG A 15 15.29 15.47 3.68
CA ARG A 15 14.94 14.93 5.01
C ARG A 15 14.46 16.02 5.96
N ALA A 16 15.20 17.13 6.07
CA ALA A 16 14.86 18.24 6.95
C ALA A 16 13.54 18.91 6.54
N THR A 17 13.32 19.11 5.24
CA THR A 17 12.08 19.69 4.72
C THR A 17 10.90 18.76 4.91
N VAL A 18 11.03 17.46 4.62
CA VAL A 18 9.97 16.46 4.86
C VAL A 18 9.57 16.43 6.34
N GLY A 19 10.54 16.43 7.25
CA GLY A 19 10.25 16.49 8.69
C GLY A 19 9.38 17.69 9.07
N LYS A 20 9.73 18.89 8.57
CA LYS A 20 8.94 20.12 8.79
C LYS A 20 7.53 20.00 8.22
N LEU A 21 7.38 19.49 6.99
CA LEU A 21 6.06 19.31 6.38
C LEU A 21 5.19 18.38 7.22
N ILE A 22 5.76 17.30 7.78
CA ILE A 22 5.03 16.37 8.65
C ILE A 22 4.61 17.06 9.96
N VAL A 23 5.52 17.78 10.63
CA VAL A 23 5.18 18.57 11.84
C VAL A 23 4.03 19.53 11.56
N GLU A 24 4.10 20.27 10.46
CA GLU A 24 3.08 21.25 10.10
C GLU A 24 1.75 20.62 9.68
N SER A 25 1.77 19.44 9.03
CA SER A 25 0.55 18.79 8.55
C SER A 25 -0.17 18.01 9.63
N LEU A 26 0.57 17.35 10.53
CA LEU A 26 0.00 16.50 11.57
C LEU A 26 -0.13 17.23 12.92
N GLY A 27 0.53 18.39 13.09
CA GLY A 27 0.51 19.13 14.35
C GLY A 27 1.23 18.42 15.50
N VAL A 28 2.25 17.62 15.19
CA VAL A 28 3.04 16.82 16.14
C VAL A 28 4.33 17.53 16.57
N ASP A 29 5.00 17.06 17.62
CA ASP A 29 6.29 17.59 18.04
C ASP A 29 7.40 17.20 17.05
N GLU A 30 8.32 18.11 16.75
CA GLU A 30 9.49 17.84 15.91
C GLU A 30 10.35 16.69 16.47
N ALA A 31 10.41 16.57 17.80
CA ALA A 31 11.13 15.49 18.48
C ALA A 31 10.55 14.10 18.19
N ASP A 32 9.25 13.99 17.90
CA ASP A 32 8.58 12.73 17.59
C ASP A 32 8.82 12.28 16.12
N VAL A 33 9.17 13.23 15.23
CA VAL A 33 9.38 12.98 13.79
C VAL A 33 10.75 12.35 13.54
N THR A 34 10.88 11.10 13.98
CA THR A 34 12.05 10.26 13.73
C THR A 34 11.91 9.49 12.42
N ALA A 35 13.03 9.05 11.83
CA ALA A 35 13.00 8.35 10.53
C ALA A 35 12.14 7.07 10.56
N ASP A 36 12.11 6.36 11.69
CA ASP A 36 11.40 5.10 11.85
C ASP A 36 9.95 5.28 12.36
N ALA A 37 9.56 6.50 12.75
CA ALA A 37 8.19 6.78 13.18
C ALA A 37 7.21 6.50 12.03
N THR A 38 6.19 5.71 12.34
CA THR A 38 5.06 5.47 11.43
C THR A 38 4.09 6.65 11.50
N LEU A 39 3.61 7.11 10.34
CA LEU A 39 2.72 8.25 10.27
C LEU A 39 1.42 8.01 11.06
N ILE A 40 0.89 6.78 11.03
CA ILE A 40 -0.41 6.48 11.65
C ILE A 40 -0.26 6.11 13.12
N ARG A 41 0.46 5.02 13.42
CA ARG A 41 0.50 4.49 14.78
C ARG A 41 1.30 5.38 15.73
N ASP A 42 2.43 5.91 15.26
CA ASP A 42 3.35 6.66 16.14
C ASP A 42 3.07 8.17 16.10
N LEU A 43 2.69 8.73 14.95
CA LEU A 43 2.41 10.17 14.78
C LEU A 43 0.91 10.53 14.72
N GLY A 44 0.00 9.55 14.76
CA GLY A 44 -1.44 9.80 14.84
C GLY A 44 -2.10 10.36 13.58
N ALA A 45 -1.47 10.21 12.40
CA ALA A 45 -2.00 10.74 11.15
C ALA A 45 -3.37 10.16 10.79
N GLU A 46 -4.30 11.06 10.48
CA GLU A 46 -5.62 10.77 9.97
C GLU A 46 -5.69 10.90 8.43
N SER A 47 -6.86 10.56 7.87
CA SER A 47 -7.07 10.59 6.41
C SER A 47 -6.87 11.98 5.79
N ILE A 48 -7.19 13.05 6.55
CA ILE A 48 -7.06 14.43 6.09
C ILE A 48 -5.60 14.90 6.08
N ASP A 49 -4.79 14.44 7.03
CA ASP A 49 -3.38 14.81 7.15
C ASP A 49 -2.58 14.33 5.95
N PHE A 50 -2.94 13.18 5.37
CA PHE A 50 -2.33 12.70 4.14
C PHE A 50 -2.62 13.58 2.92
N LEU A 51 -3.80 14.20 2.86
CA LEU A 51 -4.15 15.11 1.77
C LEU A 51 -3.37 16.41 1.90
N ASP A 52 -3.26 16.94 3.12
CA ASP A 52 -2.47 18.15 3.39
C ASP A 52 -0.97 17.90 3.14
N LEU A 53 -0.42 16.79 3.66
CA LEU A 53 0.97 16.42 3.43
C LEU A 53 1.27 16.23 1.94
N SER A 54 0.40 15.52 1.19
CA SER A 54 0.59 15.37 -0.26
C SER A 54 0.56 16.71 -0.98
N TYR A 55 -0.38 17.59 -0.61
CA TYR A 55 -0.46 18.93 -1.18
C TYR A 55 0.81 19.75 -0.90
N LYS A 56 1.32 19.74 0.33
CA LYS A 56 2.57 20.43 0.68
C LYS A 56 3.79 19.84 -0.02
N CYS A 57 3.87 18.51 -0.16
CA CYS A 57 4.91 17.87 -0.96
C CYS A 57 4.84 18.29 -2.43
N GLN A 58 3.63 18.41 -3.00
CA GLN A 58 3.46 18.89 -4.36
C GLN A 58 3.88 20.37 -4.51
N GLN A 59 3.53 21.23 -3.55
CA GLN A 59 3.93 22.65 -3.56
C GLN A 59 5.45 22.84 -3.33
N THR A 60 6.10 21.94 -2.60
CA THR A 60 7.51 22.09 -2.21
C THR A 60 8.45 21.40 -3.19
N PHE A 61 8.12 20.17 -3.57
CA PHE A 61 8.98 19.30 -4.37
C PHE A 61 8.46 19.08 -5.80
N ALA A 62 7.24 19.52 -6.14
CA ALA A 62 6.54 19.06 -7.36
C ALA A 62 6.43 17.53 -7.41
N VAL A 63 6.20 16.91 -6.26
CA VAL A 63 6.01 15.46 -6.09
C VAL A 63 4.65 15.20 -5.45
N ASP A 64 3.81 14.43 -6.13
CA ASP A 64 2.54 13.96 -5.59
C ASP A 64 2.78 12.66 -4.79
N LEU A 65 2.32 12.62 -3.54
CA LEU A 65 2.33 11.38 -2.77
C LEU A 65 1.10 10.55 -3.17
N PRO A 66 1.27 9.28 -3.59
CA PRO A 66 0.18 8.45 -4.13
C PRO A 66 -0.73 7.89 -3.02
N MET A 67 -1.08 8.71 -2.04
CA MET A 67 -1.95 8.36 -0.91
C MET A 67 -3.35 7.96 -1.36
N ARG A 68 -3.87 8.61 -2.41
CA ARG A 68 -5.13 8.22 -3.03
C ARG A 68 -5.05 6.82 -3.64
N ALA A 69 -3.96 6.51 -4.35
CA ALA A 69 -3.76 5.18 -4.93
C ALA A 69 -3.70 4.09 -3.84
N ILE A 70 -2.98 4.32 -2.73
CA ILE A 70 -2.97 3.37 -1.59
C ILE A 70 -4.39 3.11 -1.06
N GLN A 71 -5.21 4.16 -0.93
CA GLN A 71 -6.59 4.02 -0.47
C GLN A 71 -7.48 3.28 -1.48
N GLU A 72 -7.34 3.57 -2.77
CA GLU A 72 -8.05 2.87 -3.84
C GLU A 72 -7.70 1.37 -3.86
N ARG A 73 -6.42 1.01 -3.73
CA ARG A 73 -5.99 -0.39 -3.63
C ARG A 73 -6.63 -1.11 -2.47
N ARG A 74 -6.72 -0.47 -1.30
CA ARG A 74 -7.40 -1.04 -0.13
C ARG A 74 -8.88 -1.35 -0.41
N ILE A 75 -9.57 -0.50 -1.17
CA ILE A 75 -10.96 -0.72 -1.56
C ILE A 75 -11.06 -1.89 -2.54
N GLU A 76 -10.21 -1.91 -3.58
CA GLU A 76 -10.14 -2.96 -4.62
C GLU A 76 -9.71 -4.33 -4.04
N TRP A 77 -9.10 -4.35 -2.86
CA TRP A 77 -8.78 -5.60 -2.17
C TRP A 77 -9.95 -6.09 -1.31
N ARG A 78 -10.67 -5.16 -0.68
CA ARG A 78 -11.86 -5.47 0.13
C ARG A 78 -13.07 -5.86 -0.71
N ASP A 79 -13.19 -5.36 -1.93
CA ASP A 79 -14.31 -5.71 -2.81
C ASP A 79 -14.18 -7.10 -3.45
N LEU A 80 -13.03 -7.77 -3.26
CA LEU A 80 -12.64 -9.06 -3.83
C LEU A 80 -12.43 -9.06 -5.35
N SER A 81 -12.33 -7.90 -5.99
CA SER A 81 -12.09 -7.77 -7.44
C SER A 81 -10.74 -8.36 -7.85
N VAL A 82 -9.69 -8.16 -7.05
CA VAL A 82 -8.38 -8.77 -7.31
C VAL A 82 -8.45 -10.29 -7.18
N LEU A 83 -9.16 -10.81 -6.17
CA LEU A 83 -9.34 -12.26 -5.98
C LEU A 83 -10.14 -12.87 -7.14
N ALA A 84 -11.22 -12.23 -7.59
CA ALA A 84 -11.99 -12.66 -8.75
C ALA A 84 -11.12 -12.76 -10.00
N ARG A 85 -10.25 -11.79 -10.25
CA ARG A 85 -9.28 -11.82 -11.35
C ARG A 85 -8.32 -13.00 -11.23
N VAL A 86 -7.74 -13.24 -10.05
CA VAL A 86 -6.85 -14.38 -9.78
C VAL A 86 -7.53 -15.71 -10.07
N LEU A 87 -8.77 -15.88 -9.57
CA LEU A 87 -9.54 -17.10 -9.76
C LEU A 87 -9.93 -17.30 -11.23
N GLY A 88 -10.34 -16.23 -11.91
CA GLY A 88 -10.71 -16.28 -13.32
C GLY A 88 -9.53 -16.65 -14.22
N GLU A 89 -8.35 -16.09 -13.97
CA GLU A 89 -7.13 -16.46 -14.70
C GLU A 89 -6.68 -17.90 -14.40
N ARG A 90 -6.73 -18.34 -13.14
CA ARG A 90 -6.30 -19.68 -12.72
C ARG A 90 -7.21 -20.77 -13.28
N TYR A 91 -8.52 -20.61 -13.13
CA TYR A 91 -9.51 -21.64 -13.45
C TYR A 91 -10.19 -21.44 -14.82
N ARG A 92 -9.84 -20.35 -15.53
CA ARG A 92 -10.43 -19.97 -16.83
C ARG A 92 -11.96 -19.85 -16.77
N ILE A 93 -12.44 -19.24 -15.70
CA ILE A 93 -13.87 -18.99 -15.45
C ILE A 93 -14.14 -17.48 -15.34
N THR A 94 -15.39 -17.08 -15.52
CA THR A 94 -15.83 -15.72 -15.23
C THR A 94 -16.58 -15.73 -13.91
N VAL A 95 -15.99 -15.13 -12.87
CA VAL A 95 -16.60 -15.00 -11.55
C VAL A 95 -16.65 -13.52 -11.18
N PRO A 96 -17.84 -12.93 -10.98
CA PRO A 96 -17.94 -11.54 -10.53
C PRO A 96 -17.58 -11.43 -9.05
N ALA A 97 -16.94 -10.33 -8.65
CA ALA A 97 -16.57 -10.09 -7.25
C ALA A 97 -17.78 -10.09 -6.28
N GLU A 98 -18.96 -9.67 -6.77
CA GLU A 98 -20.23 -9.77 -6.03
C GLU A 98 -20.53 -11.20 -5.58
N GLU A 99 -20.28 -12.20 -6.44
CA GLU A 99 -20.49 -13.59 -6.07
C GLU A 99 -19.59 -14.01 -4.91
N LEU A 100 -18.32 -13.61 -4.96
CA LEU A 100 -17.35 -13.93 -3.92
C LEU A 100 -17.73 -13.30 -2.57
N ARG A 101 -18.29 -12.08 -2.59
CA ARG A 101 -18.73 -11.38 -1.38
C ARG A 101 -19.92 -12.05 -0.68
N MET A 102 -20.67 -12.90 -1.37
CA MET A 102 -21.76 -13.68 -0.76
C MET A 102 -21.26 -14.95 -0.05
N VAL A 103 -19.97 -15.29 -0.17
CA VAL A 103 -19.42 -16.51 0.42
C VAL A 103 -19.07 -16.29 1.90
N ALA A 104 -19.57 -17.17 2.76
CA ALA A 104 -19.25 -17.19 4.19
C ALA A 104 -18.72 -18.58 4.60
N PRO A 105 -17.61 -18.65 5.38
CA PRO A 105 -16.77 -17.53 5.83
C PRO A 105 -15.98 -16.90 4.67
N ALA A 106 -15.50 -15.66 4.84
CA ALA A 106 -14.72 -14.93 3.85
C ALA A 106 -13.26 -15.46 3.77
N THR A 107 -13.10 -16.72 3.37
CA THR A 107 -11.81 -17.39 3.21
C THR A 107 -11.67 -17.94 1.80
N VAL A 108 -10.43 -18.09 1.33
CA VAL A 108 -10.19 -18.71 0.02
C VAL A 108 -10.70 -20.16 -0.02
N GLY A 109 -10.61 -20.89 1.10
CA GLY A 109 -11.14 -22.25 1.19
C GLY A 109 -12.64 -22.32 0.89
N ALA A 110 -13.44 -21.47 1.52
CA ALA A 110 -14.88 -21.39 1.30
C ALA A 110 -15.23 -20.86 -0.10
N VAL A 111 -14.45 -19.91 -0.63
CA VAL A 111 -14.60 -19.45 -2.02
C VAL A 111 -14.38 -20.60 -3.00
N LEU A 112 -13.33 -21.38 -2.83
CA LEU A 112 -13.05 -22.54 -3.69
C LEU A 112 -14.16 -23.61 -3.58
N GLU A 113 -14.78 -23.77 -2.41
CA GLU A 113 -15.96 -24.64 -2.24
C GLU A 113 -17.15 -24.16 -3.02
N HIS A 114 -17.45 -22.86 -2.92
CA HIS A 114 -18.51 -22.24 -3.69
C HIS A 114 -18.30 -22.41 -5.20
N LEU A 115 -17.08 -22.18 -5.67
CA LEU A 115 -16.74 -22.31 -7.09
C LEU A 115 -16.80 -23.75 -7.59
N ALA A 116 -16.39 -24.73 -6.77
CA ALA A 116 -16.53 -26.13 -7.12
C ALA A 116 -18.00 -26.53 -7.28
N ALA A 117 -18.86 -26.09 -6.35
CA ALA A 117 -20.28 -26.40 -6.37
C ALA A 117 -21.03 -25.70 -7.52
N LYS A 118 -20.72 -24.43 -7.79
CA LYS A 118 -21.48 -23.61 -8.74
C LYS A 118 -20.93 -23.64 -10.17
N HIS A 119 -19.61 -23.67 -10.32
CA HIS A 119 -18.92 -23.56 -11.61
C HIS A 119 -18.18 -24.85 -12.00
N GLY A 120 -18.25 -25.91 -11.19
CA GLY A 120 -17.60 -27.19 -11.48
C GLY A 120 -16.07 -27.13 -11.44
N VAL A 121 -15.50 -26.16 -10.71
CA VAL A 121 -14.05 -26.00 -10.59
C VAL A 121 -13.43 -27.18 -9.85
N PRO A 122 -12.40 -27.85 -10.40
CA PRO A 122 -11.72 -28.92 -9.69
C PRO A 122 -10.97 -28.38 -8.47
N ARG A 123 -11.02 -29.11 -7.35
CA ARG A 123 -10.28 -28.78 -6.12
C ARG A 123 -9.16 -29.77 -5.87
N SER A 124 -7.98 -29.25 -5.59
CA SER A 124 -6.80 -30.00 -5.16
C SER A 124 -6.33 -29.52 -3.79
N ALA A 125 -5.67 -30.41 -3.05
CA ALA A 125 -4.94 -30.00 -1.85
C ALA A 125 -3.87 -28.97 -2.24
N GLY A 126 -3.83 -27.83 -1.52
CA GLY A 126 -2.90 -26.73 -1.80
C GLY A 126 -3.46 -25.59 -2.65
N ASP A 127 -4.60 -25.77 -3.33
CA ASP A 127 -5.20 -24.71 -4.16
C ASP A 127 -5.42 -23.41 -3.41
N ALA A 128 -5.87 -23.48 -2.14
CA ALA A 128 -6.10 -22.30 -1.33
C ALA A 128 -4.81 -21.50 -1.10
N HIS A 129 -3.71 -22.19 -0.80
CA HIS A 129 -2.41 -21.55 -0.58
C HIS A 129 -1.87 -20.93 -1.87
N GLU A 130 -1.97 -21.62 -3.00
CA GLU A 130 -1.55 -21.08 -4.30
C GLU A 130 -2.37 -19.85 -4.72
N VAL A 131 -3.70 -19.87 -4.50
CA VAL A 131 -4.57 -18.73 -4.79
C VAL A 131 -4.24 -17.54 -3.89
N ILE A 132 -4.00 -17.76 -2.59
CA ILE A 132 -3.59 -16.70 -1.67
C ILE A 132 -2.23 -16.13 -2.07
N GLY A 133 -1.26 -16.98 -2.40
CA GLY A 133 0.05 -16.53 -2.88
C GLY A 133 -0.07 -15.66 -4.13
N ALA A 134 -0.86 -16.09 -5.12
CA ALA A 134 -1.11 -15.33 -6.34
C ALA A 134 -1.85 -14.01 -6.08
N LEU A 135 -2.80 -13.99 -5.13
CA LEU A 135 -3.49 -12.79 -4.67
C LEU A 135 -2.49 -11.80 -4.04
N VAL A 136 -1.69 -12.26 -3.08
CA VAL A 136 -0.71 -11.44 -2.36
C VAL A 136 0.34 -10.87 -3.31
N VAL A 137 0.86 -11.66 -4.25
CA VAL A 137 1.84 -11.19 -5.24
C VAL A 137 1.29 -9.99 -6.01
N ARG A 138 0.01 -10.03 -6.43
CA ARG A 138 -0.63 -8.90 -7.13
C ARG A 138 -0.87 -7.71 -6.22
N MET A 139 -1.35 -7.95 -5.00
CA MET A 139 -1.54 -6.89 -4.01
C MET A 139 -0.23 -6.15 -3.74
N LEU A 140 0.86 -6.86 -3.46
CA LEU A 140 2.15 -6.23 -3.20
C LEU A 140 2.72 -5.54 -4.45
N ALA A 141 2.55 -6.11 -5.64
CA ALA A 141 2.98 -5.48 -6.89
C ALA A 141 2.30 -4.12 -7.12
N ASP A 142 1.01 -4.00 -6.79
CA ASP A 142 0.26 -2.74 -6.90
C ASP A 142 0.77 -1.64 -5.94
N LEU A 143 1.50 -2.03 -4.88
CA LEU A 143 2.05 -1.10 -3.88
C LEU A 143 3.51 -0.70 -4.15
N VAL A 144 4.23 -1.35 -5.06
CA VAL A 144 5.67 -1.10 -5.28
C VAL A 144 5.98 0.37 -5.62
N ARG A 145 5.03 1.09 -6.21
CA ARG A 145 5.19 2.51 -6.62
C ARG A 145 4.71 3.52 -5.58
N THR A 146 4.56 3.10 -4.33
CA THR A 146 4.05 3.93 -3.23
C THR A 146 5.14 4.18 -2.19
N PRO A 147 4.99 5.18 -1.30
CA PRO A 147 5.94 5.45 -0.20
C PRO A 147 5.81 4.44 0.95
N LEU A 148 5.48 3.17 0.66
CA LEU A 148 5.39 2.11 1.65
C LEU A 148 6.72 1.36 1.73
N ASP A 149 7.25 1.21 2.94
CA ASP A 149 8.38 0.31 3.15
C ASP A 149 7.92 -1.15 3.14
N LEU A 150 8.12 -1.82 2.00
CA LEU A 150 7.74 -3.22 1.80
C LEU A 150 8.92 -4.19 2.01
N ALA A 151 10.11 -3.71 2.39
CA ALA A 151 11.34 -4.49 2.31
C ALA A 151 11.33 -5.80 3.14
N ASP A 152 10.61 -5.81 4.26
CA ASP A 152 10.46 -6.95 5.17
C ASP A 152 9.04 -7.58 5.13
N LEU A 153 8.18 -7.15 4.19
CA LEU A 153 6.85 -7.73 3.98
C LEU A 153 6.90 -8.77 2.86
N THR A 154 7.22 -10.00 3.23
CA THR A 154 7.24 -11.13 2.29
C THR A 154 5.84 -11.58 1.89
N VAL A 155 5.74 -12.28 0.76
CA VAL A 155 4.49 -12.91 0.29
C VAL A 155 3.91 -13.82 1.37
N ASP A 156 4.73 -14.71 1.95
CA ASP A 156 4.28 -15.65 2.98
C ASP A 156 3.77 -14.94 4.24
N ARG A 157 4.47 -13.89 4.67
CA ARG A 157 4.06 -13.10 5.83
C ARG A 157 2.73 -12.42 5.59
N PHE A 158 2.53 -11.85 4.40
CA PHE A 158 1.27 -11.17 4.08
C PHE A 158 0.12 -12.17 3.84
N ALA A 159 0.41 -13.31 3.22
CA ALA A 159 -0.51 -14.43 3.02
C ALA A 159 -1.10 -14.93 4.35
N GLY A 160 -0.28 -15.05 5.39
CA GLY A 160 -0.74 -15.50 6.72
C GLY A 160 -1.85 -14.64 7.32
N TYR A 161 -1.95 -13.35 6.99
CA TYR A 161 -3.06 -12.51 7.42
C TYR A 161 -4.36 -12.82 6.64
N LEU A 162 -4.25 -13.14 5.35
CA LEU A 162 -5.39 -13.38 4.46
C LEU A 162 -5.90 -14.82 4.49
N GLU A 163 -5.08 -15.78 4.92
CA GLU A 163 -5.48 -17.18 5.11
C GLU A 163 -6.65 -17.34 6.07
N LYS A 164 -6.66 -16.54 7.14
CA LYS A 164 -7.71 -16.59 8.16
C LYS A 164 -8.98 -15.86 7.71
N ASN A 165 -8.81 -14.73 7.02
CA ASN A 165 -9.89 -13.86 6.59
C ASN A 165 -9.41 -12.93 5.46
N LEU A 166 -10.09 -12.96 4.32
CA LEU A 166 -9.84 -12.09 3.17
C LEU A 166 -10.03 -10.60 3.48
N HIS A 167 -10.76 -10.27 4.56
CA HIS A 167 -10.98 -8.91 5.05
C HIS A 167 -10.21 -8.62 6.35
N SER A 168 -9.10 -9.32 6.60
CA SER A 168 -8.31 -9.21 7.82
C SER A 168 -7.96 -7.73 8.14
N PRO A 169 -8.39 -7.19 9.30
CA PRO A 169 -7.99 -5.85 9.72
C PRO A 169 -6.48 -5.77 9.96
N ASP A 170 -5.87 -6.84 10.47
CA ASP A 170 -4.43 -6.95 10.68
C ASP A 170 -3.64 -6.82 9.37
N ALA A 171 -4.18 -7.36 8.26
CA ALA A 171 -3.58 -7.19 6.93
C ALA A 171 -3.59 -5.73 6.48
N VAL A 172 -4.64 -4.97 6.82
CA VAL A 172 -4.69 -3.53 6.51
C VAL A 172 -3.70 -2.79 7.40
N GLU A 173 -3.71 -3.08 8.70
CA GLU A 173 -2.85 -2.41 9.67
C GLU A 173 -1.36 -2.60 9.35
N VAL A 174 -0.93 -3.82 9.00
CA VAL A 174 0.47 -4.09 8.68
C VAL A 174 0.95 -3.30 7.46
N ILE A 175 0.08 -3.05 6.47
CA ILE A 175 0.39 -2.21 5.30
C ILE A 175 0.44 -0.74 5.69
N MET A 176 -0.56 -0.25 6.42
CA MET A 176 -0.65 1.15 6.80
C MET A 176 0.51 1.59 7.70
N ASN A 177 0.98 0.69 8.56
CA ASN A 177 2.15 0.90 9.40
C ASN A 177 3.50 0.87 8.64
N ARG A 178 3.49 0.75 7.31
CA ARG A 178 4.69 0.91 6.47
C ARG A 178 4.91 2.32 5.94
N LEU A 179 3.96 3.23 6.19
CA LEU A 179 4.16 4.65 5.96
C LEU A 179 5.01 5.21 7.10
N THR A 180 6.33 5.20 6.93
CA THR A 180 7.27 5.85 7.86
C THR A 180 7.73 7.19 7.31
N VAL A 181 8.25 8.04 8.20
CA VAL A 181 8.93 9.29 7.80
C VAL A 181 10.04 9.00 6.78
N ARG A 182 10.82 7.92 7.00
CA ARG A 182 11.83 7.45 6.05
C ARG A 182 11.23 7.06 4.70
N ALA A 183 10.16 6.27 4.68
CA ALA A 183 9.58 5.77 3.44
C ALA A 183 9.03 6.93 2.57
N VAL A 184 8.40 7.92 3.19
CA VAL A 184 7.99 9.17 2.50
C VAL A 184 9.20 9.94 1.99
N THR A 185 10.24 10.08 2.81
CA THR A 185 11.47 10.78 2.44
C THR A 185 12.15 10.12 1.23
N GLU A 186 12.37 8.80 1.27
CA GLU A 186 13.03 8.06 0.20
C GLU A 186 12.18 8.02 -1.08
N TYR A 187 10.85 7.99 -0.96
CA TYR A 187 9.97 8.16 -2.11
C TYR A 187 10.20 9.50 -2.81
N ILE A 188 10.21 10.61 -2.06
CA ILE A 188 10.46 11.96 -2.60
C ILE A 188 11.86 12.05 -3.20
N VAL A 189 12.88 11.52 -2.52
CA VAL A 189 14.26 11.43 -3.03
C VAL A 189 14.29 10.68 -4.37
N GLY A 190 13.59 9.55 -4.47
CA GLY A 190 13.48 8.77 -5.71
C GLY A 190 12.81 9.55 -6.85
N GLN A 191 11.72 10.28 -6.56
CA GLN A 191 11.05 11.12 -7.56
C GLN A 191 11.94 12.28 -8.02
N LEU A 192 12.64 12.95 -7.10
CA LEU A 192 13.58 14.02 -7.44
C LEU A 192 14.76 13.50 -8.25
N ALA A 193 15.29 12.32 -7.92
CA ALA A 193 16.36 11.68 -8.69
C ALA A 193 15.90 11.36 -10.12
N ALA A 194 14.72 10.77 -10.28
CA ALA A 194 14.14 10.47 -11.59
C ALA A 194 13.91 11.74 -12.44
N ALA A 195 13.64 12.88 -11.79
CA ALA A 195 13.49 14.18 -12.42
C ALA A 195 14.83 14.94 -12.64
N GLY A 196 15.98 14.36 -12.28
CA GLY A 196 17.28 15.05 -12.36
C GLY A 196 17.44 16.23 -11.39
N ARG A 197 16.61 16.29 -10.34
CA ARG A 197 16.53 17.36 -9.34
C ARG A 197 17.13 16.98 -7.99
N LEU A 198 17.92 15.90 -7.95
CA LEU A 198 18.67 15.47 -6.78
C LEU A 198 20.17 15.60 -7.08
N ALA A 199 20.90 16.22 -6.15
CA ALA A 199 22.35 16.32 -6.24
C ALA A 199 22.99 14.91 -6.22
N PRO A 200 24.01 14.65 -7.07
CA PRO A 200 24.81 13.43 -6.97
C PRO A 200 25.49 13.36 -5.60
N GLY A 201 25.51 12.17 -5.01
CA GLY A 201 25.63 11.95 -3.56
C GLY A 201 26.71 12.72 -2.80
N THR A 202 26.34 13.15 -1.60
CA THR A 202 27.21 13.33 -0.42
C THR A 202 26.84 12.29 0.61
#